data_AF-A0A2G6CGE6-F1
#
_entry.id   AF-A0A2G6CGE6-F1
#
_cell.length_a   1.000
_cell.length_b   1.000
_cell.length_c   1.000
_cell.angle_alpha   90.00
_cell.angle_beta   90.00
_cell.angle_gamma   90.00
#
_symmetry.space_group_name_H-M   'P 1'
#
loop_
_entity.id
_entity.type
_entity.pdbx_description
1 polymer ?
#
loop_
_entity_poly.entity_id
_entity_poly.type
_entity_poly.pdbx_seq_one_letter_code
_entity_poly.pdbx_strand_id
1 'polypeptide(L)'
;MIHRDFEGWDEYRRRLAAAAEAGSPDWACLPQSRDVMLEEGGKLYFTGIPCKNGHVSPRDVHRNCTQCSVANMRAYYERQKNAV
;
A
#
# COMPACT_ATOMS: atom_id res chain seq x y z
N MET A 1 -17.05 -13.96 10.06
CA MET A 1 -16.73 -13.49 8.70
C MET A 1 -16.92 -11.99 8.75
N ILE A 2 -15.86 -11.20 8.65
CA ILE A 2 -15.97 -9.74 8.68
C ILE A 2 -16.47 -9.37 7.28
N HIS A 3 -17.74 -8.97 7.17
CA HIS A 3 -18.29 -8.50 5.91
C HIS A 3 -17.76 -7.08 5.69
N ARG A 4 -16.85 -6.93 4.72
CA ARG A 4 -16.37 -5.62 4.29
C ARG A 4 -17.51 -4.88 3.59
N ASP A 5 -17.79 -3.65 4.00
CA ASP A 5 -18.69 -2.80 3.25
C ASP A 5 -18.14 -2.60 1.83
N PHE A 6 -18.97 -2.92 0.84
CA PHE A 6 -18.56 -2.85 -0.54
C PHE A 6 -18.52 -1.38 -0.98
N GLU A 7 -17.34 -0.90 -1.38
CA GLU A 7 -17.09 0.49 -1.85
C GLU A 7 -17.84 0.88 -3.12
N GLY A 8 -18.53 -0.07 -3.76
CA GLY A 8 -19.07 0.09 -5.10
C GLY A 8 -18.14 -0.44 -6.18
N TRP A 9 -18.72 -0.77 -7.34
CA TRP A 9 -17.99 -1.35 -8.47
C TRP A 9 -17.02 -0.37 -9.14
N ASP A 10 -17.32 0.94 -9.11
CA ASP A 10 -16.46 1.98 -9.70
C ASP A 10 -15.15 2.17 -8.93
N GLU A 11 -15.21 2.29 -7.60
CA GLU A 11 -14.01 2.42 -6.76
C GLU A 11 -13.14 1.15 -6.82
N TYR A 12 -13.78 -0.02 -6.80
CA TYR A 12 -13.06 -1.28 -6.99
C TYR A 12 -12.35 -1.35 -8.34
N ARG A 13 -13.01 -0.93 -9.43
CA ARG A 13 -12.40 -0.87 -10.77
C ARG A 13 -11.22 0.10 -10.81
N ARG A 14 -11.34 1.28 -10.21
CA ARG A 14 -10.25 2.26 -10.14
C ARG A 14 -9.03 1.69 -9.43
N ARG A 15 -9.24 1.05 -8.28
CA ARG A 15 -8.18 0.39 -7.51
C ARG A 15 -7.56 -0.75 -8.31
N LEU A 16 -8.38 -1.60 -8.93
CA LEU A 16 -7.90 -2.71 -9.75
C LEU A 16 -7.05 -2.23 -10.93
N ALA A 17 -7.46 -1.17 -11.61
CA ALA A 17 -6.68 -0.56 -12.70
C ALA A 17 -5.33 -0.03 -12.19
N ALA A 18 -5.31 0.68 -11.06
CA ALA A 18 -4.07 1.17 -10.47
C ALA A 18 -3.13 0.03 -10.03
N ALA A 19 -3.68 -1.06 -9.48
CA ALA A 19 -2.94 -2.26 -9.11
C ALA A 19 -2.35 -2.97 -10.34
N ALA A 20 -3.13 -3.08 -11.41
CA ALA A 20 -2.69 -3.67 -12.67
C ALA A 20 -1.59 -2.83 -13.35
N GLU A 21 -1.71 -1.51 -13.38
CA GLU A 21 -0.68 -0.61 -13.94
C GLU A 21 0.64 -0.71 -13.17
N ALA A 22 0.56 -0.88 -11.85
CA ALA A 22 1.74 -1.09 -11.02
C ALA A 22 2.32 -2.52 -11.09
N GLY A 23 1.73 -3.40 -11.90
CA GLY A 23 2.21 -4.77 -12.16
C GLY A 23 1.84 -5.78 -11.09
N SER A 24 0.86 -5.50 -10.23
CA SER A 24 0.44 -6.41 -9.15
C SER A 24 -1.07 -6.31 -8.90
N PRO A 25 -1.89 -6.99 -9.71
CA PRO A 25 -3.35 -6.93 -9.60
C PRO A 25 -3.88 -7.44 -8.24
N ASP A 26 -3.13 -8.32 -7.57
CA ASP A 26 -3.48 -8.86 -6.24
C ASP A 26 -3.62 -7.78 -5.15
N TRP A 27 -3.06 -6.58 -5.36
CA TRP A 27 -3.24 -5.47 -4.41
C TRP A 27 -4.69 -4.97 -4.34
N ALA A 28 -5.54 -5.30 -5.32
CA ALA A 28 -6.97 -5.01 -5.25
C ALA A 28 -7.68 -5.80 -4.12
N CYS A 29 -7.14 -6.94 -3.71
CA CYS A 29 -7.70 -7.74 -2.60
C CYS A 29 -7.42 -7.13 -1.22
N LEU A 30 -6.42 -6.23 -1.12
CA LEU A 30 -6.07 -5.57 0.12
C LEU A 30 -7.22 -4.69 0.63
N PRO A 31 -7.25 -4.38 1.93
CA PRO A 31 -8.17 -3.40 2.50
C PRO A 31 -8.03 -2.05 1.78
N GLN A 32 -9.14 -1.34 1.65
CA GLN A 32 -9.18 -0.07 0.93
C GLN A 32 -8.61 1.11 1.71
N SER A 33 -8.67 1.03 3.03
CA SER A 33 -8.34 2.11 3.95
C SER A 33 -7.60 1.55 5.17
N ARG A 34 -6.99 2.46 5.92
CA ARG A 34 -6.27 2.12 7.15
C ARG A 34 -7.20 1.55 8.21
N ASP A 35 -8.38 2.13 8.37
CA ASP A 35 -9.36 1.69 9.37
C ASP A 35 -9.82 0.26 9.08
N VAL A 36 -10.24 -0.02 7.85
CA VAL A 36 -10.64 -1.37 7.43
C VAL A 36 -9.50 -2.37 7.64
N MET A 37 -8.25 -1.97 7.32
CA MET A 37 -7.09 -2.81 7.58
C MET A 37 -6.88 -3.10 9.08
N LEU A 38 -7.10 -2.12 9.96
CA LEU A 38 -6.95 -2.29 11.40
C LEU A 38 -8.05 -3.21 11.96
N GLU A 39 -9.27 -3.04 11.48
CA GLU A 39 -10.41 -3.89 11.85
C GLU A 39 -10.19 -5.35 11.42
N GLU A 40 -9.58 -5.56 10.26
CA GLU A 40 -9.21 -6.90 9.76
C GLU A 40 -7.90 -7.45 10.39
N GLY A 41 -7.19 -6.66 11.22
CA GLY A 41 -5.90 -7.06 11.80
C GLY A 41 -4.77 -7.19 10.77
N GLY A 42 -4.92 -6.57 9.60
CA GLY A 42 -3.93 -6.54 8.54
C GLY A 42 -2.75 -5.61 8.85
N LYS A 43 -1.77 -5.61 7.93
CA LYS A 43 -0.59 -4.72 8.03
C LYS A 43 -0.45 -3.76 6.86
N LEU A 44 -1.15 -4.03 5.77
CA LEU A 44 -1.07 -3.29 4.51
C LEU A 44 -2.47 -3.02 3.98
N TYR A 45 -2.65 -1.84 3.39
CA TYR A 45 -3.86 -1.45 2.67
C TYR A 45 -3.50 -0.80 1.34
N PHE A 46 -4.43 -0.78 0.40
CA PHE A 46 -4.22 -0.26 -0.94
C PHE A 46 -5.37 0.61 -1.41
N THR A 47 -5.12 1.91 -1.54
CA THR A 47 -6.10 2.91 -1.98
C THR A 47 -6.12 3.14 -3.49
N GLY A 48 -5.12 2.64 -4.22
CA GLY A 48 -4.90 2.99 -5.64
C GLY A 48 -4.41 4.42 -5.87
N ILE A 49 -4.16 5.20 -4.81
CA ILE A 49 -3.71 6.60 -4.92
C ILE A 49 -2.19 6.66 -4.86
N PRO A 50 -1.51 7.32 -5.83
CA PRO A 50 -0.06 7.47 -5.80
C PRO A 50 0.41 8.20 -4.53
N CYS A 51 1.59 7.82 -4.05
CA CYS A 51 2.21 8.50 -2.91
C CYS A 51 2.79 9.86 -3.32
N LYS A 52 3.30 10.64 -2.35
CA LYS A 52 3.94 11.94 -2.61
C LYS A 52 5.12 11.90 -3.60
N ASN A 53 5.75 10.74 -3.74
CA ASN A 53 6.85 10.49 -4.67
C ASN A 53 6.38 9.85 -5.99
N GLY A 54 5.08 9.71 -6.20
CA GLY A 54 4.50 9.11 -7.41
C GLY A 54 4.37 7.58 -7.40
N HIS A 55 4.79 6.88 -6.35
CA HIS A 55 4.68 5.41 -6.30
C HIS A 55 3.22 4.96 -6.09
N VAL A 56 2.75 4.05 -6.94
CA VAL A 56 1.52 3.30 -6.74
C VAL A 56 1.90 1.98 -6.05
N SER A 57 1.69 1.91 -4.75
CA SER A 57 2.01 0.72 -3.95
C SER A 57 1.12 0.64 -2.71
N PRO A 58 1.00 -0.54 -2.08
CA PRO A 58 0.38 -0.68 -0.77
C PRO A 58 1.05 0.24 0.25
N ARG A 59 0.27 0.64 1.25
CA ARG A 59 0.70 1.50 2.35
C ARG A 59 0.68 0.72 3.66
N ASP A 60 1.62 1.04 4.53
CA ASP A 60 1.71 0.49 5.88
C ASP A 60 0.77 1.20 6.87
N VAL A 61 0.70 0.68 8.10
CA VAL A 61 -0.07 1.26 9.22
C VAL A 61 0.28 2.73 9.49
N HIS A 62 1.51 3.16 9.17
CA HIS A 62 2.03 4.52 9.31
C HIS A 62 1.81 5.41 8.09
N ARG A 63 1.05 4.93 7.08
CA ARG A 63 0.74 5.61 5.82
C ARG A 63 1.93 5.79 4.87
N ASN A 64 3.04 5.09 5.09
CA ASN A 64 4.16 5.08 4.16
C ASN A 64 3.92 4.07 3.05
N CYS A 65 4.29 4.44 1.83
CA CYS A 65 4.26 3.54 0.69
C CYS A 65 5.38 2.48 0.85
N THR A 66 5.10 1.21 0.57
CA THR A 66 6.10 0.13 0.71
C THR A 66 7.37 0.40 -0.08
N GLN A 67 7.28 0.95 -1.30
CA GLN A 67 8.45 1.35 -2.09
C GLN A 67 9.29 2.44 -1.40
N CYS A 68 8.62 3.42 -0.78
CA CYS A 68 9.25 4.49 -0.02
C CYS A 68 9.98 3.93 1.20
N SER A 69 9.34 3.01 1.92
CA SER A 69 9.90 2.35 3.09
C SER A 69 11.14 1.54 2.72
N VAL A 70 11.13 0.81 1.61
CA VAL A 70 12.31 0.09 1.09
C VAL A 70 13.43 1.05 0.72
N ALA A 71 13.13 2.16 0.02
CA ALA A 71 14.14 3.15 -0.34
C ALA A 71 14.80 3.79 0.90
N ASN A 72 14.00 4.16 1.90
CA ASN A 72 14.49 4.70 3.18
C ASN A 72 15.35 3.68 3.93
N MET A 73 14.91 2.42 3.97
CA MET A 73 15.63 1.33 4.63
C MET A 73 16.99 1.07 3.97
N ARG A 74 17.05 1.04 2.63
CA ARG A 74 18.31 0.93 1.88
C ARG A 74 19.27 2.06 2.23
N ALA A 75 18.80 3.30 2.15
CA ALA A 75 19.60 4.48 2.49
C ALA A 75 20.11 4.47 3.95
N TYR A 76 19.32 3.94 4.89
CA TYR A 76 19.74 3.78 6.28
C TYR A 76 20.89 2.77 6.43
N TYR A 77 20.77 1.57 5.86
CA TYR A 77 21.80 0.55 5.94
C TYR A 77 23.09 0.94 5.20
N GLU A 78 22.99 1.65 4.07
CA GLU A 78 24.15 2.19 3.35
C GLU A 78 24.93 3.17 4.22
N ARG A 79 24.24 4.08 4.93
CA ARG A 79 24.87 5.01 5.88
C ARG A 79 25.57 4.27 7.03
N GLN A 80 24.94 3.23 7.57
CA GLN A 80 25.54 2.43 8.64
C GLN A 80 26.79 1.68 8.16
N LYS A 81 26.77 1.10 6.96
CA LYS A 81 27.92 0.39 6.39
C LYS A 81 29.11 1.32 6.16
N ASN A 82 28.85 2.56 5.74
CA ASN A 82 29.89 3.57 5.49
C ASN A 82 30.40 4.25 6.78
N ALA A 83 29.81 3.95 7.94
CA ALA A 83 30.22 4.45 9.25
C ALA A 83 31.18 3.51 10.00
N VAL A 84 31.56 2.38 9.38
CA VAL A 84 32.53 1.39 9.85
C VAL A 84 33.76 1.43 8.95
#